data_AF-A0A5K0XK30-F1
#
_entry.id   AF-A0A5K0XK30-F1
#
_cell.length_a   1.000
_cell.length_b   1.000
_cell.length_c   1.000
_cell.angle_alpha   90.00
_cell.angle_beta   90.00
_cell.angle_gamma   90.00
#
_symmetry.space_group_name_H-M   'P 1'
#
loop_
_entity.id
_entity.type
_entity.pdbx_description
1 polymer ?
#
loop_
_entity_poly.entity_id
_entity_poly.type
_entity_poly.pdbx_seq_one_letter_code
_entity_poly.pdbx_strand_id
1 'polypeptide(L)' 'MGIPGLLPLLKSTMVPTHIKEFAGQFVAVDTYSWLHKGALSCSMELCKGHKTY' A
#
# COMPACT_ATOMS: atom_id res chain seq x y z
N MET A 1 5.38 7.29 4.58
CA MET A 1 5.84 5.90 4.52
C MET A 1 7.18 5.86 3.80
N GLY A 2 8.18 5.18 4.37
CA GLY A 2 9.51 4.98 3.77
C GLY A 2 10.43 6.22 3.77
N ILE A 3 11.49 6.14 2.96
CA ILE A 3 12.52 7.18 2.79
C ILE A 3 12.01 8.25 1.81
N PRO A 4 11.93 9.53 2.21
CA PRO A 4 11.48 10.61 1.33
C PRO A 4 12.35 10.75 0.07
N GLY A 5 11.73 10.89 -1.10
CA GLY A 5 12.42 11.14 -2.37
C GLY A 5 13.13 9.94 -3.01
N LEU A 6 13.13 8.76 -2.38
CA LEU A 6 13.86 7.59 -2.89
C LEU A 6 13.33 7.07 -4.25
N LEU A 7 12.01 6.94 -4.41
CA LEU A 7 11.42 6.39 -5.64
C LEU A 7 11.72 7.23 -6.88
N PRO A 8 11.58 8.59 -6.87
CA PRO A 8 12.03 9.41 -7.99
C PRO A 8 13.49 9.20 -8.39
N LEU A 9 14.40 9.01 -7.42
CA LEU A 9 15.83 8.77 -7.68
C LEU A 9 16.09 7.42 -8.35
N LEU A 10 15.28 6.41 -8.04
CA LEU A 10 15.40 5.05 -8.60
C LEU A 10 14.61 4.84 -9.90
N LYS A 11 13.99 5.89 -10.45
CA LYS A 11 13.05 5.76 -11.59
C LYS A 11 13.67 5.09 -12.82
N SER A 12 14.96 5.31 -13.08
CA SER A 12 15.68 4.70 -14.22
C SER A 12 15.87 3.19 -14.11
N THR A 13 15.76 2.60 -12.92
CA THR A 13 15.92 1.16 -12.68
C THR A 13 14.58 0.44 -12.45
N MET A 14 13.46 1.15 -12.50
CA MET A 14 12.13 0.56 -12.30
C MET A 14 11.59 -0.04 -13.60
N VAL A 15 10.99 -1.22 -13.49
CA VAL A 15 10.29 -1.90 -14.60
C VAL A 15 8.79 -1.91 -14.29
N PRO A 16 7.92 -1.42 -15.19
CA PRO A 16 6.48 -1.60 -15.06
C PRO A 16 6.13 -3.09 -15.14
N THR A 17 5.35 -3.58 -14.17
CA THR A 17 5.06 -5.02 -14.01
C THR A 17 3.59 -5.23 -13.63
N HIS A 18 2.98 -6.30 -14.14
CA HIS A 18 1.65 -6.75 -13.76
C HIS A 18 1.72 -7.94 -12.78
N ILE A 19 0.81 -8.01 -11.81
CA ILE A 19 0.83 -9.06 -10.77
C ILE A 19 0.78 -10.50 -11.33
N LYS A 20 0.23 -10.67 -12.54
CA LYS A 20 0.19 -11.96 -13.27
C LYS A 20 1.58 -12.54 -13.55
N GLU A 21 2.61 -11.70 -13.62
CA GLU A 21 4.00 -12.14 -13.83
C GLU A 21 4.55 -12.93 -12.63
N PHE A 22 3.91 -12.82 -11.46
CA PHE A 22 4.27 -13.57 -10.25
C PHE A 22 3.35 -14.78 -10.00
N ALA A 23 2.58 -15.23 -11.00
CA ALA A 23 1.70 -16.38 -10.84
C ALA A 23 2.47 -17.65 -10.43
N GLY A 24 1.94 -18.39 -9.46
CA GLY A 24 2.59 -19.60 -8.92
C GLY A 24 3.70 -19.34 -7.90
N GLN A 25 3.95 -18.08 -7.55
CA GLN A 25 4.94 -17.71 -6.53
C GLN A 25 4.27 -17.25 -5.23
N PHE A 26 5.00 -17.33 -4.12
CA PHE A 26 4.60 -16.70 -2.87
C PHE A 26 5.16 -15.27 -2.82
N VAL A 27 4.27 -14.30 -2.57
CA VAL A 27 4.63 -12.87 -2.47
C VAL A 27 4.17 -12.34 -1.12
N ALA A 28 5.07 -11.66 -0.41
CA ALA A 28 4.72 -10.99 0.83
C ALA A 28 4.00 -9.67 0.55
N VAL A 29 3.03 -9.33 1.38
CA VAL A 29 2.28 -8.06 1.32
C VAL A 29 2.54 -7.26 2.58
N ASP A 30 2.99 -6.01 2.42
CA ASP A 30 2.90 -5.03 3.49
C ASP A 30 1.42 -4.60 3.65
N THR A 31 0.72 -5.25 4.57
CA THR A 31 -0.71 -5.05 4.80
C THR A 31 -1.02 -3.70 5.45
N TYR A 32 -0.07 -3.11 6.19
CA TYR A 32 -0.29 -1.82 6.84
C TYR A 32 -0.43 -0.69 5.80
N SER A 33 0.32 -0.79 4.70
CA SER A 33 0.19 0.11 3.55
C SER A 33 -1.23 0.10 2.95
N TRP A 34 -1.91 -1.05 2.95
CA TRP A 34 -3.31 -1.14 2.51
C TRP A 34 -4.28 -0.67 3.57
N LEU A 35 -4.10 -1.10 4.82
CA LEU A 35 -4.96 -0.69 5.94
C LEU A 35 -4.99 0.83 6.11
N HIS A 36 -3.82 1.49 6.04
CA HIS A 36 -3.73 2.95 6.11
C HIS A 36 -4.56 3.63 5.01
N LYS A 37 -4.54 3.09 3.78
CA LYS A 37 -5.37 3.62 2.67
C LYS A 37 -6.86 3.32 2.90
N GLY A 38 -7.18 2.12 3.40
CA GLY A 38 -8.54 1.72 3.74
C GLY A 38 -9.15 2.59 4.83
N ALA A 39 -8.39 2.93 5.87
CA ALA A 39 -8.84 3.77 6.98
C ALA A 39 -9.29 5.17 6.54
N LEU A 40 -8.87 5.64 5.36
CA LEU A 40 -9.35 6.91 4.80
C LEU A 40 -10.87 6.87 4.52
N SER A 41 -11.41 5.73 4.10
CA SER A 41 -12.84 5.60 3.74
C SER A 41 -13.77 5.67 4.96
N CYS A 42 -13.26 5.37 6.16
CA CYS A 42 -14.00 5.39 7.42
C CYS A 42 -13.35 6.31 8.46
N SER A 43 -12.58 7.30 7.99
CA SER A 43 -11.77 8.16 8.86
C SER A 43 -12.60 8.94 9.89
N MET A 44 -13.82 9.36 9.53
CA MET A 44 -14.70 10.09 10.43
C MET A 44 -15.22 9.21 11.58
N GLU A 45 -15.65 8.00 11.25
CA GLU A 45 -16.12 6.98 12.18
C GLU A 45 -15.01 6.57 13.13
N LEU A 46 -13.82 6.29 12.58
CA LEU A 46 -12.64 5.98 13.37
C LEU A 46 -12.28 7.10 14.35
N CYS A 47 -12.23 8.36 13.89
CA CYS A 47 -11.92 9.51 14.72
C CYS A 47 -12.97 9.78 15.81
N LYS A 48 -14.23 9.38 15.59
CA LYS A 48 -15.33 9.51 16.56
C LYS A 48 -15.51 8.27 17.43
N GLY A 49 -14.70 7.22 17.25
CA GLY A 49 -14.80 5.97 18.00
C GLY A 49 -16.04 5.14 17.66
N HIS A 50 -16.65 5.36 16.49
CA HIS A 50 -17.75 4.54 16.00
C HIS A 50 -17.20 3.21 15.48
N LYS A 51 -17.98 2.14 15.63
CA LYS A 51 -17.64 0.84 15.03
C LYS A 51 -17.68 0.94 13.51
N THR A 52 -16.66 0.41 12.86
CA THR A 52 -16.57 0.22 11.41
C THR A 52 -16.63 -1.29 11.11
N TYR A 53 -17.04 -1.64 9.89
CA TYR A 53 -17.24 -3.02 9.42
C TYR A 53 -15.95 -3.69 8.95
#